data_AF-A0A968YCZ3-F1
#
_entry.id   AF-A0A968YCZ3-F1
#
_cell.length_a   1.000
_cell.length_b   1.000
_cell.length_c   1.000
_cell.angle_alpha   90.00
_cell.angle_beta   90.00
_cell.angle_gamma   90.00
#
_symmetry.space_group_name_H-M   'P 1'
#
loop_
_entity.id
_entity.type
_entity.pdbx_description
1 polymer ?
#
loop_
_entity_poly.entity_id
_entity_poly.type
_entity_poly.pdbx_seq_one_letter_code
_entity_poly.pdbx_strand_id
1 'polypeptide(L)'
;MKLKTNTIVLLLIAALGCAGVLVWIRTQHPQDAAKQQEQAQKVFNFSEDQVVALQVQTPKQMLSFVRSQQRFPHTWQMKKPQAKPADEAAIAFLLNLLATSKSPRTLRVEPQRQSEFGFDQSPGTVEVTLQNQQRHRLVLGGQDPTESFVYAQVDPPAQPQAALAVVLVPTAFLSAINRPLPEWQAQIKPPPGSPKAPTPLPSIDPGPSIPLTPPRVPQ
;
A
#
# COMPACT_ATOMS: atom_id res chain seq x y z
N MET A 1 -32.91 44.13 -29.75
CA MET A 1 -33.37 44.23 -28.35
C MET A 1 -32.48 45.24 -27.63
N LYS A 2 -33.03 46.36 -27.12
CA LYS A 2 -32.25 47.36 -26.37
C LYS A 2 -32.09 46.88 -24.93
N LEU A 3 -30.90 46.42 -24.56
CA LEU A 3 -30.59 46.05 -23.18
C LEU A 3 -30.69 47.31 -22.32
N LYS A 4 -31.54 47.26 -21.28
CA LYS A 4 -31.68 48.35 -20.32
C LYS A 4 -30.36 48.48 -19.55
N THR A 5 -29.95 49.71 -19.27
CA THR A 5 -28.69 50.01 -18.56
C THR A 5 -28.53 49.23 -17.26
N ASN A 6 -29.62 48.96 -16.53
CA ASN A 6 -29.60 48.13 -15.32
C ASN A 6 -29.17 46.67 -15.58
N THR A 7 -29.50 46.09 -16.73
CA THR A 7 -29.07 44.72 -17.09
C THR A 7 -27.58 44.68 -17.39
N ILE A 8 -27.02 45.74 -17.99
CA ILE A 8 -25.58 45.87 -18.26
C ILE A 8 -24.81 46.00 -16.95
N VAL A 9 -25.31 46.83 -16.01
CA VAL A 9 -24.71 46.99 -14.68
C VAL A 9 -24.70 45.67 -13.91
N LEU A 10 -25.81 44.92 -13.96
CA LEU A 10 -25.92 43.64 -13.25
C LEU A 10 -24.98 42.56 -13.82
N LEU A 11 -24.79 42.53 -15.15
CA LEU A 11 -23.82 41.64 -15.79
C LEU A 11 -22.37 41.98 -15.44
N LEU A 12 -22.02 43.27 -15.34
CA LEU A 12 -20.69 43.69 -14.93
C LEU A 12 -20.37 43.28 -13.48
N ILE A 13 -21.35 43.42 -12.57
CA ILE A 13 -21.19 42.99 -11.18
C ILE A 13 -21.02 41.47 -11.08
N ALA A 14 -21.81 40.70 -11.84
CA ALA A 14 -21.69 39.25 -11.89
C ALA A 14 -20.33 38.81 -12.44
N ALA A 15 -19.84 39.46 -13.50
CA ALA A 15 -18.51 39.17 -14.07
C ALA A 15 -17.37 39.47 -13.08
N LEU A 16 -17.47 40.58 -12.34
CA LEU A 16 -16.52 40.93 -11.28
C LEU A 16 -16.57 39.93 -10.11
N GLY A 17 -17.77 39.50 -9.71
CA GLY A 17 -17.93 38.46 -8.68
C GLY A 17 -17.33 37.12 -9.10
N CYS A 18 -17.59 36.68 -10.33
CA CYS A 18 -16.98 35.48 -10.91
C CYS A 18 -15.46 35.58 -10.99
N ALA A 19 -14.93 36.73 -11.45
CA ALA A 19 -13.49 36.97 -11.48
C ALA A 19 -12.87 36.92 -10.07
N GLY A 20 -13.54 37.49 -9.07
CA GLY A 20 -13.12 37.42 -7.67
C GLY A 20 -13.07 35.98 -7.14
N VAL A 21 -14.09 35.18 -7.42
CA VAL A 21 -14.13 33.75 -7.05
C VAL A 21 -13.04 32.95 -7.77
N LEU A 22 -12.83 33.19 -9.07
CA LEU A 22 -11.79 32.52 -9.84
C LEU A 22 -10.38 32.87 -9.34
N VAL A 23 -10.16 34.13 -8.93
CA VAL A 23 -8.90 34.56 -8.31
C VAL A 23 -8.71 33.90 -6.95
N TRP A 24 -9.75 33.84 -6.11
CA TRP A 24 -9.70 33.20 -4.80
C TRP A 24 -9.40 31.69 -4.90
N ILE A 25 -10.04 30.99 -5.84
CA ILE A 25 -9.75 29.57 -6.09
C ILE A 25 -8.30 29.37 -6.57
N ARG A 26 -7.78 30.26 -7.42
CA ARG A 26 -6.38 30.21 -7.87
C ARG A 26 -5.36 30.49 -6.77
N THR A 27 -5.67 31.35 -5.81
CA THR A 27 -4.74 31.76 -4.75
C THR A 27 -4.73 30.82 -3.53
N GLN A 28 -5.84 30.15 -3.22
CA GLN A 28 -5.89 29.19 -2.10
C GLN A 28 -5.10 27.89 -2.35
N HIS A 29 -5.15 27.33 -3.56
CA HIS A 29 -4.60 26.00 -3.84
C HIS A 29 -3.06 25.85 -3.74
N PRO A 30 -2.21 26.83 -4.11
CA PRO A 30 -0.76 26.65 -4.05
C PRO A 30 -0.12 26.85 -2.66
N GLN A 31 -0.75 27.58 -1.72
CA GLN A 31 -0.12 27.87 -0.42
C GLN A 31 -0.28 26.74 0.61
N ASP A 32 -1.39 26.01 0.59
CA ASP A 32 -1.59 24.88 1.51
C ASP A 32 -0.75 23.66 1.10
N ALA A 33 -0.59 23.41 -0.21
CA ALA A 33 0.27 22.34 -0.72
C ALA A 33 1.76 22.59 -0.42
N ALA A 34 2.23 23.84 -0.55
CA ALA A 34 3.61 24.21 -0.23
C ALA A 34 3.91 24.08 1.28
N LYS A 35 2.99 24.52 2.15
CA LYS A 35 3.13 24.38 3.61
C LYS A 35 3.05 22.93 4.08
N GLN A 36 2.20 22.10 3.46
CA GLN A 36 2.15 20.66 3.76
C GLN A 36 3.41 19.93 3.29
N GLN A 37 4.00 20.33 2.16
CA GLN A 37 5.27 19.76 1.69
C GLN A 37 6.46 20.11 2.59
N GLU A 38 6.49 21.31 3.17
CA GLU A 38 7.53 21.70 4.14
C GLU A 38 7.41 20.98 5.48
N GLN A 39 6.20 20.59 5.90
CA GLN A 39 5.97 19.85 7.15
C GLN A 39 6.03 18.33 6.99
N ALA A 40 6.07 17.82 5.75
CA ALA A 40 6.12 16.39 5.46
C ALA A 40 7.50 15.81 5.81
N GLN A 41 7.66 15.41 7.08
CA GLN A 41 8.89 14.81 7.57
C GLN A 41 8.94 13.33 7.17
N LYS A 42 10.13 12.87 6.74
CA LYS A 42 10.37 11.44 6.49
C LYS A 42 10.12 10.63 7.76
N VAL A 43 9.44 9.50 7.62
CA VAL A 43 9.16 8.57 8.72
C VAL A 43 10.46 7.91 9.20
N PHE A 44 11.31 7.51 8.26
CA PHE A 44 12.63 6.95 8.53
C PHE A 44 13.71 7.63 7.71
N ASN A 45 14.93 7.69 8.25
CA ASN A 45 16.10 8.25 7.57
C ASN A 45 17.19 7.19 7.36
N PHE A 46 16.86 6.16 6.58
CA PHE A 46 17.81 5.15 6.12
C PHE A 46 17.62 4.88 4.63
N SER A 47 18.61 4.24 4.01
CA SER A 47 18.52 3.78 2.61
C SER A 47 18.28 2.28 2.56
N GLU A 48 17.57 1.80 1.53
CA GLU A 48 17.21 0.38 1.37
C GLU A 48 18.43 -0.55 1.37
N ASP A 49 19.54 -0.12 0.79
CA ASP A 49 20.79 -0.89 0.71
C ASP A 49 21.42 -1.16 2.07
N GLN A 50 21.13 -0.32 3.06
CA GLN A 50 21.63 -0.42 4.43
C GLN A 50 20.89 -1.47 5.25
N VAL A 51 19.78 -2.03 4.76
CA VAL A 51 18.98 -3.01 5.50
C VAL A 51 19.56 -4.42 5.35
N VAL A 52 19.80 -5.09 6.48
CA VAL A 52 20.32 -6.47 6.53
C VAL A 52 19.28 -7.49 6.95
N ALA A 53 18.29 -7.08 7.73
CA ALA A 53 17.19 -7.94 8.14
C ALA A 53 15.88 -7.16 8.16
N LEU A 54 14.81 -7.85 7.82
CA LEU A 54 13.44 -7.34 7.80
C LEU A 54 12.55 -8.37 8.50
N GLN A 55 11.73 -7.92 9.43
CA GLN A 55 10.73 -8.74 10.10
C GLN A 55 9.36 -8.08 9.91
N VAL A 56 8.38 -8.89 9.55
CA VAL A 56 6.99 -8.46 9.40
C VAL A 56 6.15 -9.37 10.28
N GLN A 57 5.51 -8.80 11.27
CA GLN A 57 4.62 -9.50 12.18
C GLN A 57 3.21 -9.02 11.96
N THR A 58 2.30 -9.93 11.65
CA THR A 58 0.86 -9.67 11.54
C THR A 58 0.11 -10.67 12.43
N PRO A 59 -1.17 -10.44 12.74
CA PRO A 59 -1.97 -11.42 13.47
C PRO A 59 -2.05 -12.80 12.79
N LYS A 60 -1.84 -12.86 11.47
CA LYS A 60 -1.93 -14.09 10.68
C LYS A 60 -0.60 -14.86 10.61
N GLN A 61 0.53 -14.16 10.62
CA GLN A 61 1.84 -14.75 10.34
C GLN A 61 3.00 -13.86 10.83
N MET A 62 4.13 -14.52 11.12
CA MET A 62 5.40 -13.88 11.38
C MET A 62 6.40 -14.26 10.27
N LEU A 63 6.89 -13.24 9.58
CA LEU A 63 7.86 -13.35 8.50
C LEU A 63 9.18 -12.75 8.95
N SER A 64 10.27 -13.44 8.66
CA SER A 64 11.62 -12.94 8.93
C SER A 64 12.49 -13.17 7.71
N PHE A 65 13.17 -12.12 7.28
CA PHE A 65 14.01 -12.09 6.10
C PHE A 65 15.40 -11.58 6.46
N VAL A 66 16.42 -12.18 5.84
CA VAL A 66 17.81 -11.78 5.99
C VAL A 66 18.43 -11.66 4.61
N ARG A 67 19.17 -10.57 4.39
CA ARG A 67 19.91 -10.35 3.15
C ARG A 67 21.17 -11.19 3.16
N SER A 68 21.34 -12.07 2.18
CA SER A 68 22.53 -12.94 2.11
C SER A 68 23.73 -12.13 1.64
N GLN A 69 24.70 -11.94 2.53
CA GLN A 69 25.99 -11.33 2.18
C GLN A 69 27.00 -12.35 1.61
N GLN A 70 26.68 -13.65 1.66
CA GLN A 70 27.60 -14.73 1.32
C GLN A 70 27.59 -15.12 -0.18
N ARG A 71 26.57 -14.71 -0.94
CA ARG A 71 26.45 -15.00 -2.38
C ARG A 71 26.18 -13.70 -3.14
N PHE A 72 26.78 -13.59 -4.32
CA PHE A 72 26.51 -12.52 -5.28
C PHE A 72 25.69 -13.06 -6.46
N PRO A 73 24.59 -12.40 -6.88
CA PRO A 73 24.02 -11.20 -6.28
C PRO A 73 23.45 -11.46 -4.88
N HIS A 74 23.44 -10.42 -4.04
CA HIS A 74 22.94 -10.47 -2.66
C HIS A 74 21.43 -10.70 -2.64
N THR A 75 21.03 -11.95 -2.46
CA THR A 75 19.61 -12.32 -2.47
C THR A 75 19.00 -12.32 -1.07
N TRP A 76 17.72 -12.00 -1.00
CA TRP A 76 16.95 -12.09 0.24
C TRP A 76 16.53 -13.54 0.52
N GLN A 77 16.70 -13.97 1.76
CA GLN A 77 16.26 -15.28 2.23
C GLN A 77 15.25 -15.14 3.35
N MET A 78 14.11 -15.83 3.21
CA MET A 78 13.16 -16.02 4.28
C MET A 78 13.72 -17.02 5.28
N LYS A 79 13.68 -16.68 6.57
CA LYS A 79 14.03 -17.56 7.70
C LYS A 79 12.80 -18.14 8.38
N LYS A 80 11.70 -17.37 8.45
CA LYS A 80 10.42 -17.79 9.02
C LYS A 80 9.25 -17.42 8.10
N PRO A 81 8.20 -18.24 8.02
CA PRO A 81 8.01 -19.51 8.74
C PRO A 81 8.82 -20.68 8.18
N GLN A 82 9.28 -20.60 6.94
CA GLN A 82 10.08 -21.64 6.28
C GLN A 82 11.32 -21.03 5.66
N ALA A 83 12.44 -21.76 5.68
CA ALA A 83 13.68 -21.33 5.05
C ALA A 83 13.58 -21.47 3.53
N LYS A 84 13.32 -20.37 2.82
CA LYS A 84 13.20 -20.33 1.35
C LYS A 84 13.78 -19.04 0.76
N PRO A 85 14.16 -19.03 -0.52
CA PRO A 85 14.43 -17.79 -1.23
C PRO A 85 13.21 -16.88 -1.16
N ALA A 86 13.42 -15.61 -0.82
CA ALA A 86 12.35 -14.63 -0.75
C ALA A 86 12.16 -13.94 -2.10
N ASP A 87 10.97 -13.39 -2.33
CA ASP A 87 10.72 -12.55 -3.49
C ASP A 87 11.37 -11.18 -3.29
N GLU A 88 12.35 -10.86 -4.14
CA GLU A 88 13.10 -9.62 -4.02
C GLU A 88 12.25 -8.39 -4.30
N ALA A 89 11.28 -8.48 -5.22
CA ALA A 89 10.42 -7.36 -5.58
C ALA A 89 9.45 -7.01 -4.43
N ALA A 90 8.89 -8.02 -3.75
CA ALA A 90 8.05 -7.82 -2.58
C ALA A 90 8.81 -7.14 -1.43
N ILE A 91 10.06 -7.55 -1.19
CA ILE A 91 10.89 -6.95 -0.15
C ILE A 91 11.28 -5.53 -0.53
N ALA A 92 11.78 -5.31 -1.76
CA ALA A 92 12.16 -3.99 -2.25
C ALA A 92 10.99 -3.00 -2.18
N PHE A 93 9.77 -3.44 -2.52
CA PHE A 93 8.57 -2.62 -2.38
C PHE A 93 8.34 -2.13 -0.94
N LEU A 94 8.44 -3.01 0.05
CA LEU A 94 8.25 -2.64 1.46
C LEU A 94 9.39 -1.75 1.97
N LEU A 95 10.65 -2.03 1.60
CA LEU A 95 11.78 -1.21 2.00
C LEU A 95 11.72 0.19 1.38
N ASN A 96 11.36 0.28 0.10
CA ASN A 96 11.13 1.55 -0.57
C ASN A 96 9.99 2.33 0.09
N LEU A 97 8.88 1.68 0.47
CA LEU A 97 7.81 2.32 1.24
C LEU A 97 8.35 2.91 2.55
N LEU A 98 9.16 2.16 3.32
CA LEU A 98 9.74 2.66 4.57
C LEU A 98 10.69 3.85 4.35
N ALA A 99 11.55 3.79 3.33
CA ALA A 99 12.56 4.80 3.05
C ALA A 99 12.00 6.09 2.42
N THR A 100 10.90 5.98 1.66
CA THR A 100 10.28 7.11 0.95
C THR A 100 9.06 7.68 1.65
N SER A 101 8.47 6.96 2.61
CA SER A 101 7.30 7.40 3.34
C SER A 101 7.57 8.72 4.07
N LYS A 102 6.68 9.68 3.81
CA LYS A 102 6.63 10.97 4.50
C LYS A 102 5.31 11.03 5.25
N SER A 103 5.38 11.47 6.50
CA SER A 103 4.19 11.72 7.27
C SER A 103 3.69 13.14 6.98
N PRO A 104 2.46 13.32 6.47
CA PRO A 104 1.90 14.65 6.29
C PRO A 104 1.64 15.35 7.63
N ARG A 105 1.50 14.58 8.72
CA ARG A 105 1.21 15.11 10.05
C ARG A 105 1.72 14.18 11.14
N THR A 106 2.30 14.76 12.19
CA THR A 106 2.66 14.05 13.42
C THR A 106 1.74 14.52 14.54
N LEU A 107 1.09 13.58 15.20
CA LEU A 107 0.23 13.78 16.36
C LEU A 107 0.99 13.41 17.62
N ARG A 108 0.91 14.24 18.65
CA ARG A 108 1.34 13.86 20.00
C ARG A 108 0.13 13.34 20.75
N VAL A 109 0.22 12.11 21.22
CA VAL A 109 -0.90 11.37 21.81
C VAL A 109 -0.47 10.87 23.18
N GLU A 110 -1.28 11.12 24.20
CA GLU A 110 -1.05 10.57 25.53
C GLU A 110 -1.19 9.03 25.50
N PRO A 111 -0.34 8.27 26.22
CA PRO A 111 -0.39 6.81 26.22
C PRO A 111 -1.78 6.22 26.47
N GLN A 112 -2.61 6.88 27.28
CA GLN A 112 -3.98 6.45 27.62
C GLN A 112 -4.93 6.47 26.41
N ARG A 113 -4.63 7.29 25.40
CA ARG A 113 -5.47 7.45 24.19
C ARG A 113 -4.96 6.63 23.01
N GLN A 114 -3.91 5.82 23.17
CA GLN A 114 -3.37 4.99 22.09
C GLN A 114 -4.43 4.03 21.48
N SER A 115 -5.38 3.57 22.31
CA SER A 115 -6.48 2.71 21.90
C SER A 115 -7.40 3.36 20.85
N GLU A 116 -7.58 4.68 20.92
CA GLU A 116 -8.40 5.44 19.96
C GLU A 116 -7.80 5.41 18.53
N PHE A 117 -6.50 5.16 18.43
CA PHE A 117 -5.77 5.05 17.16
C PHE A 117 -5.62 3.60 16.70
N GLY A 118 -6.26 2.63 17.37
CA GLY A 118 -6.28 1.22 16.94
C GLY A 118 -4.97 0.46 17.18
N PHE A 119 -4.09 0.93 18.07
CA PHE A 119 -2.83 0.23 18.38
C PHE A 119 -3.02 -1.04 19.21
N ASP A 120 -4.12 -1.18 19.95
CA ASP A 120 -4.45 -2.40 20.72
C ASP A 120 -4.72 -3.60 19.80
N GLN A 121 -5.35 -3.34 18.65
CA GLN A 121 -5.57 -4.32 17.59
C GLN A 121 -4.66 -4.02 16.40
N SER A 122 -3.36 -3.96 16.65
CA SER A 122 -2.37 -3.66 15.62
C SER A 122 -2.52 -4.61 14.42
N PRO A 123 -2.75 -4.10 13.19
CA PRO A 123 -2.79 -4.93 11.99
C PRO A 123 -1.42 -5.54 11.66
N GLY A 124 -0.34 -4.93 12.17
CA GLY A 124 0.99 -5.52 12.10
C GLY A 124 2.10 -4.57 12.48
N THR A 125 3.27 -5.15 12.73
CA THR A 125 4.51 -4.46 13.04
C THR A 125 5.57 -4.83 12.02
N VAL A 126 6.33 -3.83 11.58
CA VAL A 126 7.47 -4.01 10.69
C VAL A 126 8.73 -3.59 11.44
N GLU A 127 9.73 -4.46 11.48
CA GLU A 127 11.02 -4.16 12.09
C GLU A 127 12.12 -4.33 11.04
N VAL A 128 12.99 -3.35 10.91
CA VAL A 128 14.18 -3.40 10.05
C VAL A 128 15.43 -3.29 10.90
N THR A 129 16.43 -4.10 10.56
CA THR A 129 17.78 -3.99 11.13
C THR A 129 18.73 -3.51 10.06
N LEU A 130 19.46 -2.45 10.38
CA LEU A 130 20.46 -1.84 9.50
C LEU A 130 21.85 -2.49 9.70
N GLN A 131 22.75 -2.27 8.74
CA GLN A 131 24.14 -2.74 8.79
C GLN A 131 24.90 -2.23 10.03
N ASN A 132 24.57 -1.03 10.51
CA ASN A 132 25.13 -0.45 11.74
C ASN A 132 24.49 -0.99 13.03
N GLN A 133 23.71 -2.07 12.93
CA GLN A 133 22.97 -2.72 14.02
C GLN A 133 21.83 -1.90 14.64
N GLN A 134 21.53 -0.71 14.11
CA GLN A 134 20.32 0.03 14.50
C GLN A 134 19.07 -0.73 14.06
N ARG A 135 18.07 -0.73 14.93
CA ARG A 135 16.76 -1.32 14.65
C ARG A 135 15.73 -0.21 14.61
N HIS A 136 14.94 -0.22 13.55
CA HIS A 136 13.78 0.64 13.43
C HIS A 136 12.52 -0.20 13.42
N ARG A 137 11.52 0.22 14.19
CA ARG A 137 10.25 -0.47 14.34
C ARG A 137 9.10 0.47 13.99
N LEU A 138 8.27 0.03 13.07
CA LEU A 138 7.02 0.68 12.70
C LEU A 138 5.85 -0.18 13.19
N VAL A 139 5.08 0.34 14.14
CA VAL A 139 3.85 -0.31 14.61
C VAL A 139 2.68 0.34 13.92
N LEU A 140 1.91 -0.43 13.14
CA LEU A 140 0.71 0.07 12.48
C LEU A 140 -0.48 -0.02 13.45
N GLY A 141 -1.39 0.94 13.36
CA GLY A 141 -2.66 0.99 14.08
C GLY A 141 -3.85 0.99 13.13
N GLY A 142 -4.90 1.69 13.51
CA GLY A 142 -6.12 1.86 12.73
C GLY A 142 -5.94 2.79 11.53
N GLN A 143 -6.91 2.75 10.63
CA GLN A 143 -7.04 3.71 9.53
C GLN A 143 -7.56 5.05 10.04
N ASP A 144 -7.20 6.13 9.36
CA ASP A 144 -7.79 7.43 9.62
C ASP A 144 -9.25 7.47 9.12
N PRO A 145 -10.08 8.42 9.58
CA PRO A 145 -11.49 8.50 9.16
C PRO A 145 -11.70 8.72 7.65
N THR A 146 -10.69 9.19 6.92
CA THR A 146 -10.74 9.35 5.46
C THR A 146 -10.29 8.11 4.69
N GLU A 147 -9.89 7.05 5.40
CA GLU A 147 -9.37 5.78 4.86
C GLU A 147 -8.20 5.96 3.87
N SER A 148 -7.52 7.11 3.92
CA SER A 148 -6.41 7.45 3.03
C SER A 148 -5.06 7.12 3.68
N PHE A 149 -5.02 7.12 5.01
CA PHE A 149 -3.83 6.91 5.81
C PHE A 149 -4.09 5.92 6.96
N VAL A 150 -2.99 5.46 7.53
CA VAL A 150 -2.95 4.55 8.66
C VAL A 150 -2.12 5.21 9.75
N TYR A 151 -2.61 5.16 10.97
CA TYR A 151 -1.82 5.62 12.11
C TYR A 151 -0.66 4.66 12.34
N ALA A 152 0.53 5.20 12.59
CA ALA A 152 1.69 4.40 12.91
C ALA A 152 2.51 5.04 14.02
N GLN A 153 3.20 4.20 14.79
CA GLN A 153 4.21 4.64 15.75
C GLN A 153 5.58 4.27 15.22
N VAL A 154 6.49 5.24 15.25
CA VAL A 154 7.88 5.10 14.83
C VAL A 154 8.74 4.93 16.07
N ASP A 155 9.49 3.83 16.13
CA ASP A 155 10.38 3.47 17.22
C ASP A 155 9.74 3.62 18.63
N PRO A 156 8.52 3.10 18.86
CA PRO A 156 7.86 3.28 20.14
C PRO A 156 8.66 2.57 21.25
N PRO A 157 8.84 3.19 22.43
CA PRO A 157 9.46 2.53 23.57
C PRO A 157 8.59 1.36 24.04
N ALA A 158 9.20 0.34 24.64
CA ALA A 158 8.47 -0.84 25.14
C ALA A 158 7.41 -0.49 26.20
N GLN A 159 7.60 0.62 26.92
CA GLN A 159 6.64 1.18 27.86
C GLN A 159 6.54 2.69 27.64
N PRO A 160 5.42 3.19 27.11
CA PRO A 160 5.24 4.63 26.91
C PRO A 160 5.05 5.34 28.25
N GLN A 161 6.09 6.06 28.70
CA GLN A 161 6.04 6.90 29.91
C GLN A 161 5.70 8.36 29.58
N ALA A 162 5.78 8.74 28.30
CA ALA A 162 5.52 10.09 27.78
C ALA A 162 4.60 10.03 26.57
N ALA A 163 4.18 11.20 26.07
CA ALA A 163 3.36 11.32 24.88
C ALA A 163 4.03 10.62 23.67
N LEU A 164 3.27 9.74 23.03
CA LEU A 164 3.65 8.98 21.85
C LEU A 164 3.55 9.88 20.61
N ALA A 165 4.55 9.81 19.74
CA ALA A 165 4.48 10.41 18.42
C ALA A 165 3.78 9.44 17.46
N VAL A 166 2.56 9.77 17.06
CA VAL A 166 1.77 9.02 16.08
C VAL A 166 1.87 9.73 14.74
N VAL A 167 2.33 9.03 13.72
CA VAL A 167 2.46 9.53 12.35
C VAL A 167 1.38 8.92 11.45
N LEU A 168 1.15 9.55 10.31
CA LEU A 168 0.27 9.02 9.27
C LEU A 168 1.11 8.42 8.16
N VAL A 169 0.87 7.14 7.84
CA VAL A 169 1.52 6.44 6.73
C VAL A 169 0.50 6.01 5.68
N PRO A 170 0.89 5.88 4.40
CA PRO A 170 -0.02 5.42 3.35
C PRO A 170 -0.63 4.04 3.64
N THR A 171 -1.87 3.81 3.19
CA THR A 171 -2.55 2.51 3.30
C THR A 171 -1.82 1.37 2.57
N ALA A 172 -0.92 1.70 1.63
CA ALA A 172 0.00 0.77 0.99
C ALA A 172 0.80 -0.07 2.00
N PHE A 173 1.06 0.43 3.21
CA PHE A 173 1.67 -0.36 4.29
C PHE A 173 0.80 -1.55 4.69
N LEU A 174 -0.51 -1.37 4.86
CA LEU A 174 -1.44 -2.46 5.17
C LEU A 174 -1.48 -3.50 4.06
N SER A 175 -1.53 -3.06 2.80
CA SER A 175 -1.50 -3.97 1.65
C SER A 175 -0.18 -4.74 1.58
N ALA A 176 0.95 -4.07 1.86
CA ALA A 176 2.26 -4.68 1.85
C ALA A 176 2.37 -5.78 2.92
N ILE A 177 2.00 -5.50 4.18
CA ILE A 177 2.15 -6.47 5.27
C ILE A 177 1.13 -7.62 5.21
N ASN A 178 -0.06 -7.40 4.63
CA ASN A 178 -1.10 -8.43 4.49
C ASN A 178 -0.91 -9.32 3.25
N ARG A 179 0.15 -9.12 2.47
CA ARG A 179 0.51 -9.97 1.33
C ARG A 179 0.57 -11.45 1.75
N PRO A 180 -0.03 -12.37 0.96
CA PRO A 180 -0.07 -13.78 1.31
C PRO A 180 1.33 -14.41 1.27
N LEU A 181 1.57 -15.41 2.13
CA LEU A 181 2.88 -16.06 2.28
C LEU A 181 3.56 -16.49 0.95
N PRO A 182 2.85 -17.05 -0.05
CA PRO A 182 3.46 -17.45 -1.33
C PRO A 182 4.01 -16.28 -2.15
N GLU A 183 3.48 -15.07 -1.97
CA GLU A 183 3.96 -13.86 -2.66
C GLU A 183 5.22 -13.26 -2.02
N TRP A 184 5.59 -13.71 -0.82
CA TRP A 184 6.85 -13.37 -0.17
C TRP A 184 7.98 -14.35 -0.53
N GLN A 185 7.63 -15.50 -1.11
CA GLN A 185 8.58 -16.51 -1.56
C GLN A 185 8.90 -16.25 -3.03
N ALA A 186 10.15 -16.46 -3.43
CA ALA A 186 10.54 -16.31 -4.82
C ALA A 186 9.63 -17.17 -5.70
N GLN A 187 8.82 -16.53 -6.54
CA GLN A 187 7.98 -17.26 -7.48
C GLN A 187 8.83 -17.70 -8.66
N ILE A 188 8.69 -18.97 -9.04
CA ILE A 188 9.12 -19.41 -10.36
C ILE A 188 8.10 -18.83 -11.33
N LYS A 189 8.32 -17.59 -11.78
CA LYS A 189 7.46 -16.97 -12.80
C LYS A 189 7.50 -17.88 -14.03
N PRO A 190 6.36 -18.43 -14.49
CA PRO A 190 6.33 -19.13 -15.77
C PRO A 190 6.83 -18.15 -16.84
N PRO A 191 7.69 -18.58 -17.78
CA PRO A 191 8.17 -17.71 -18.84
C PRO A 191 6.98 -17.05 -19.54
N PRO A 192 7.08 -15.76 -19.93
CA PRO A 192 6.02 -15.09 -20.70
C PRO A 192 5.81 -15.87 -21.99
N GLY A 193 4.73 -16.66 -22.05
CA GLY A 193 4.46 -17.59 -23.16
C GLY A 193 3.80 -18.90 -22.76
N SER A 194 3.69 -19.25 -21.47
CA SER A 194 2.92 -20.45 -21.07
C SER A 194 1.45 -20.32 -21.50
N PRO A 195 0.93 -21.19 -22.39
CA PRO A 195 -0.47 -21.15 -22.79
C PRO A 195 -1.35 -21.32 -21.55
N LYS A 196 -2.32 -20.42 -21.36
CA LYS A 196 -3.41 -20.66 -20.41
C LYS A 196 -4.01 -22.03 -20.77
N ALA A 197 -4.07 -22.94 -19.81
CA ALA A 197 -4.74 -24.22 -19.99
C ALA A 197 -6.14 -23.96 -20.58
N PRO A 198 -6.54 -24.64 -21.66
CA PRO A 198 -7.85 -24.42 -22.27
C PRO A 198 -8.92 -24.72 -21.24
N THR A 199 -9.81 -23.74 -21.03
CA THR A 199 -11.05 -23.91 -20.27
C THR A 199 -11.74 -25.19 -20.76
N PRO A 200 -12.14 -26.13 -19.87
CA PRO A 200 -12.85 -27.32 -20.32
C PRO A 200 -14.12 -26.88 -21.06
N LEU A 201 -14.21 -27.31 -22.32
CA LEU A 201 -15.34 -27.06 -23.21
C LEU A 201 -16.62 -27.61 -22.55
N PRO A 202 -17.77 -26.91 -22.60
CA PRO A 202 -19.02 -27.48 -22.11
C PRO A 202 -19.28 -28.80 -22.81
N SER A 203 -19.46 -29.87 -22.03
CA SER A 203 -19.76 -31.20 -22.54
C SER A 203 -21.12 -31.15 -23.21
N ILE A 204 -21.14 -31.11 -24.55
CA ILE A 204 -22.37 -31.22 -25.33
C ILE A 204 -22.79 -32.68 -25.25
N ASP A 205 -23.85 -32.94 -24.48
CA ASP A 205 -24.51 -34.22 -24.39
C ASP A 205 -25.08 -34.60 -25.78
N PRO A 206 -24.64 -35.69 -26.43
CA PRO A 206 -25.22 -36.10 -27.69
C PRO A 206 -26.61 -36.70 -27.42
N GLY A 207 -27.64 -35.94 -27.82
CA GLY A 207 -29.03 -36.39 -27.82
C GLY A 207 -29.27 -37.71 -28.59
N PRO A 208 -30.47 -38.30 -28.46
CA PRO A 208 -30.71 -39.71 -28.77
C PRO A 208 -30.49 -40.03 -30.25
N SER A 209 -29.72 -41.09 -30.51
CA SER A 209 -29.45 -41.61 -31.85
C SER A 209 -30.72 -42.20 -32.48
N ILE A 210 -31.16 -41.66 -33.60
CA ILE A 210 -32.22 -42.24 -34.43
C ILE A 210 -31.57 -43.35 -35.29
N PRO A 211 -32.03 -44.61 -35.24
CA PRO A 211 -31.50 -45.67 -36.09
C PRO A 211 -31.94 -45.50 -37.55
N LEU A 212 -30.99 -45.44 -38.48
CA LEU A 212 -31.26 -45.51 -39.93
C LEU A 212 -31.66 -46.95 -40.30
N THR A 213 -32.80 -47.10 -40.96
CA THR A 213 -33.26 -48.33 -41.60
C THR A 213 -32.35 -48.71 -42.78
N PRO A 214 -32.00 -50.00 -42.97
CA PRO A 214 -31.18 -50.43 -44.10
C PRO A 214 -31.97 -50.45 -45.42
N PRO A 215 -31.32 -50.17 -46.57
CA PRO A 215 -31.97 -50.12 -47.87
C PRO A 215 -32.31 -51.52 -48.42
N ARG A 216 -33.48 -51.61 -49.06
CA ARG A 216 -34.03 -52.79 -49.73
C ARG A 216 -33.33 -52.97 -51.09
N VAL A 217 -32.63 -54.07 -51.29
CA VAL A 217 -32.01 -54.43 -52.58
C VAL A 217 -33.05 -55.15 -53.45
N PRO A 218 -33.25 -54.76 -54.72
CA PRO A 218 -34.07 -55.51 -55.67
C PRO A 218 -33.22 -56.46 -56.54
N GLN A 219 -33.89 -57.56 -56.92
CA GLN A 219 -33.52 -58.67 -57.82
C GLN A 219 -32.88 -59.89 -57.16
#